data_AF-A0A7Y3HQ61-F1
#
_entry.id   AF-A0A7Y3HQ61-F1
#
_cell.length_a   1.000
_cell.length_b   1.000
_cell.length_c   1.000
_cell.angle_alpha   90.00
_cell.angle_beta   90.00
_cell.angle_gamma   90.00
#
_symmetry.space_group_name_H-M   'P 1'
#
loop_
_entity.id
_entity.type
_entity.pdbx_description
1 polymer ?
#
loop_
_entity_poly.entity_id
_entity_poly.type
_entity_poly.pdbx_seq_one_letter_code
_entity_poly.pdbx_strand_id
1 'polypeptide(L)'
;MLENLSQYKIILASKSPRRKNLLREMGLTFEVISADIDEASIKGNTPTETAVLIAQSKANAIIESFKNNELVITADTIVVLNNEVIGKPTSNEDAKNMLAILSGKMHEVITAVCIQTEKQKKVFSNSTLVYFKKLSTDEIEYYVDTYEPLDKAGAYGIQ
;
A
#
# COMPACT_ATOMS: atom_id res chain seq x y z
N MET A 1 14.30 -9.25 17.90
CA MET A 1 14.77 -8.90 16.55
C MET A 1 15.40 -10.15 15.94
N LEU A 2 15.10 -10.48 14.68
CA LEU A 2 15.68 -11.64 14.00
C LEU A 2 17.21 -11.49 13.93
N GLU A 3 17.98 -12.51 14.33
CA GLU A 3 19.44 -12.42 14.46
C GLU A 3 20.14 -11.99 13.17
N ASN A 4 19.63 -12.46 12.02
CA ASN A 4 20.16 -12.12 10.69
C ASN A 4 19.93 -10.66 10.27
N LEU A 5 19.06 -9.92 10.99
CA LEU A 5 18.79 -8.50 10.73
C LEU A 5 19.54 -7.56 11.69
N SER A 6 20.22 -8.10 12.71
CA SER A 6 20.89 -7.29 13.76
C SER A 6 21.97 -6.35 13.23
N GLN A 7 22.59 -6.68 12.09
CA GLN A 7 23.58 -5.84 11.42
C GLN A 7 22.97 -4.64 10.67
N TYR A 8 21.64 -4.61 10.50
CA TYR A 8 20.94 -3.58 9.75
C TYR A 8 20.15 -2.64 10.64
N LYS A 9 20.21 -1.36 10.31
CA LYS A 9 19.23 -0.37 10.74
C LYS A 9 18.04 -0.42 9.78
N ILE A 10 16.91 -0.93 10.25
CA ILE A 10 15.70 -1.07 9.42
C ILE A 10 15.00 0.29 9.30
N ILE A 11 14.63 0.64 8.08
CA ILE A 11 13.89 1.85 7.75
C ILE A 11 12.60 1.45 7.04
N LEU A 12 11.46 1.86 7.58
CA LEU A 12 10.18 1.80 6.89
C LEU A 12 9.90 3.15 6.21
N ALA A 13 10.04 3.18 4.90
CA ALA A 13 9.69 4.35 4.10
C ALA A 13 8.19 4.31 3.73
N SER A 14 7.35 4.49 4.76
CA SER A 14 5.89 4.49 4.60
C SER A 14 5.16 5.33 5.64
N LYS A 15 4.21 6.15 5.18
CA LYS A 15 3.28 6.89 6.04
C LYS A 15 2.16 6.02 6.63
N SER A 16 1.92 4.83 6.07
CA SER A 16 0.80 3.95 6.46
C SER A 16 0.91 3.46 7.92
N PRO A 17 -0.06 3.80 8.80
CA PRO A 17 -0.09 3.27 10.17
C PRO A 17 -0.20 1.75 10.21
N ARG A 18 -0.95 1.16 9.26
CA ARG A 18 -1.16 -0.29 9.16
C ARG A 18 0.13 -1.06 8.93
N ARG A 19 1.00 -0.55 8.05
CA ARG A 19 2.31 -1.17 7.78
C ARG A 19 3.25 -1.05 8.97
N LYS A 20 3.21 0.06 9.71
CA LYS A 20 3.96 0.22 10.96
C LYS A 20 3.52 -0.83 11.99
N ASN A 21 2.22 -1.04 12.15
CA ASN A 21 1.69 -2.02 13.08
C ASN A 21 2.08 -3.44 12.68
N LEU A 22 1.92 -3.82 11.40
CA LEU A 22 2.31 -5.13 10.88
C LEU A 22 3.78 -5.47 11.18
N LEU A 23 4.70 -4.55 10.88
CA LEU A 23 6.14 -4.81 11.12
C LEU A 23 6.47 -4.86 12.62
N ARG A 24 5.78 -4.10 13.47
CA ARG A 24 5.95 -4.16 14.92
C ARG A 24 5.45 -5.48 15.49
N GLU A 25 4.31 -5.98 15.02
CA GLU A 25 3.75 -7.29 15.40
C GLU A 25 4.70 -8.44 15.01
N MET A 26 5.47 -8.28 13.94
CA MET A 26 6.56 -9.19 13.56
C MET A 26 7.81 -9.08 14.45
N GLY A 27 7.81 -8.19 15.46
CA GLY A 27 8.94 -7.97 16.37
C GLY A 27 10.11 -7.19 15.77
N LEU A 28 9.86 -6.40 14.71
CA LEU A 28 10.88 -5.55 14.10
C LEU A 28 10.93 -4.17 14.76
N THR A 29 12.15 -3.69 14.97
CA THR A 29 12.43 -2.30 15.34
C THR A 29 12.91 -1.57 14.10
N PHE A 30 12.30 -0.42 13.79
CA PHE A 30 12.60 0.34 12.58
C PHE A 30 12.38 1.84 12.80
N GLU A 31 13.07 2.65 12.01
CA GLU A 31 12.77 4.08 11.88
C GLU A 31 11.78 4.31 10.73
N VAL A 32 10.98 5.36 10.82
CA VAL A 32 10.03 5.73 9.78
C VAL A 32 10.51 6.96 9.07
N ILE A 33 10.59 6.90 7.75
CA ILE A 33 10.85 8.07 6.90
C ILE A 33 9.74 8.24 5.86
N SER A 34 9.59 9.45 5.35
CA SER A 34 8.73 9.75 4.22
C SER A 34 9.48 9.54 2.92
N ALA A 35 8.87 8.83 1.97
CA ALA A 35 9.28 8.85 0.57
C ALA A 35 8.17 9.54 -0.20
N ASP A 36 8.34 10.83 -0.46
CA ASP A 36 7.39 11.62 -1.22
C ASP A 36 7.71 11.48 -2.71
N ILE A 37 6.82 10.82 -3.45
CA ILE A 37 6.90 10.64 -4.89
C ILE A 37 5.54 10.93 -5.51
N ASP A 38 5.53 11.33 -6.78
CA ASP A 38 4.29 11.42 -7.57
C ASP A 38 3.87 10.03 -8.05
N GLU A 39 3.10 9.32 -7.21
CA GLU A 39 2.60 7.97 -7.52
C GLU A 39 1.71 7.94 -8.77
N ALA A 40 0.98 9.03 -9.07
CA ALA A 40 0.02 9.08 -10.17
C ALA A 40 0.71 9.06 -11.55
N SER A 41 1.98 9.49 -11.62
CA SER A 41 2.80 9.48 -12.82
C SER A 41 3.34 8.08 -13.18
N ILE A 42 3.30 7.13 -12.26
CA ILE A 42 3.93 5.81 -12.40
C ILE A 42 2.87 4.80 -12.85
N LYS A 43 3.02 4.28 -14.06
CA LYS A 43 2.14 3.25 -14.63
C LYS A 43 2.96 2.15 -15.30
N GLY A 44 2.69 0.90 -14.93
CA GLY A 44 3.18 -0.29 -15.62
C GLY A 44 2.22 -0.75 -16.71
N ASN A 45 2.59 -1.82 -17.44
CA ASN A 45 1.68 -2.40 -18.44
C ASN A 45 0.54 -3.18 -17.80
N THR A 46 0.73 -3.63 -16.55
CA THR A 46 -0.28 -4.30 -15.73
C THR A 46 -0.44 -3.61 -14.37
N PRO A 47 -1.56 -3.83 -13.66
CA PRO A 47 -1.71 -3.36 -12.29
C PRO A 47 -0.61 -3.88 -11.37
N THR A 48 -0.22 -5.15 -11.48
CA THR A 48 0.89 -5.73 -10.72
C THR A 48 2.20 -5.01 -10.97
N GLU A 49 2.53 -4.75 -12.24
CA GLU A 49 3.72 -3.96 -12.60
C GLU A 49 3.65 -2.56 -12.03
N THR A 50 2.48 -1.92 -12.06
CA THR A 50 2.27 -0.57 -11.49
C THR A 50 2.59 -0.55 -10.00
N ALA A 51 2.02 -1.47 -9.20
CA ALA A 51 2.32 -1.56 -7.77
C ALA A 51 3.81 -1.79 -7.50
N VAL A 52 4.43 -2.69 -8.28
CA VAL A 52 5.87 -3.00 -8.21
C VAL A 52 6.74 -1.78 -8.52
N LEU A 53 6.40 -1.01 -9.55
CA LEU A 53 7.12 0.21 -9.92
C LEU A 53 6.98 1.28 -8.84
N ILE A 54 5.78 1.50 -8.29
CA ILE A 54 5.57 2.47 -7.21
C ILE A 54 6.38 2.10 -5.97
N ALA A 55 6.33 0.83 -5.55
CA ALA A 55 7.11 0.37 -4.39
C ALA A 55 8.63 0.58 -4.60
N GLN A 56 9.14 0.31 -5.80
CA GLN A 56 10.55 0.56 -6.13
C GLN A 56 10.89 2.04 -6.17
N SER A 57 10.06 2.87 -6.79
CA SER A 57 10.27 4.32 -6.87
C SER A 57 10.33 4.96 -5.49
N LYS A 58 9.53 4.48 -4.53
CA LYS A 58 9.62 4.91 -3.12
C LYS A 58 10.99 4.62 -2.52
N ALA A 59 11.60 3.49 -2.84
CA ALA A 59 12.93 3.14 -2.33
C ALA A 59 14.03 3.93 -3.05
N ASN A 60 13.89 4.13 -4.36
CA ASN A 60 14.85 4.91 -5.15
C ASN A 60 14.87 6.40 -4.74
N ALA A 61 13.73 6.97 -4.35
CA ALA A 61 13.62 8.38 -3.95
C ALA A 61 14.45 8.75 -2.71
N ILE A 62 14.87 7.77 -1.93
CA ILE A 62 15.61 7.95 -0.67
C ILE A 62 16.97 7.26 -0.70
N ILE A 63 17.35 6.62 -1.82
CA ILE A 63 18.54 5.78 -1.93
C ILE A 63 19.84 6.56 -1.67
N GLU A 64 19.91 7.81 -2.11
CA GLU A 64 21.10 8.66 -1.92
C GLU A 64 21.35 9.01 -0.45
N SER A 65 20.32 8.88 0.39
CA SER A 65 20.43 9.07 1.84
C SER A 65 20.83 7.79 2.58
N PHE A 66 20.99 6.66 1.88
CA PHE A 66 21.28 5.37 2.51
C PHE A 66 22.69 5.31 3.07
N LYS A 67 22.80 4.77 4.27
CA LYS A 67 24.08 4.37 4.87
C LYS A 67 24.32 2.88 4.62
N ASN A 68 25.60 2.47 4.67
CA ASN A 68 26.03 1.11 4.32
C ASN A 68 25.37 -0.01 5.16
N ASN A 69 24.82 0.33 6.33
CA ASN A 69 24.12 -0.61 7.21
C ASN A 69 22.59 -0.41 7.26
N GLU A 70 22.00 0.31 6.31
CA GLU A 70 20.55 0.52 6.27
C GLU A 70 19.83 -0.50 5.37
N LEU A 71 18.69 -0.98 5.85
CA LEU A 71 17.77 -1.84 5.12
C LEU A 71 16.42 -1.13 5.03
N VAL A 72 16.07 -0.73 3.82
CA VAL A 72 14.85 0.03 3.55
C VAL A 72 13.75 -0.87 3.05
N ILE A 73 12.58 -0.71 3.65
CA ILE A 73 11.35 -1.39 3.26
C ILE A 73 10.37 -0.34 2.77
N THR A 74 9.94 -0.50 1.52
CA THR A 74 8.83 0.25 0.94
C THR A 74 7.76 -0.73 0.46
N ALA A 75 6.53 -0.24 0.42
CA ALA A 75 5.43 -1.03 -0.09
C ALA A 75 4.37 -0.13 -0.72
N ASP A 76 3.68 -0.70 -1.69
CA ASP A 76 2.52 -0.10 -2.32
C ASP A 76 1.36 -1.10 -2.38
N THR A 77 0.13 -0.59 -2.33
CA THR A 77 -1.07 -1.41 -2.31
C THR A 77 -2.11 -0.75 -3.18
N ILE A 78 -2.57 -1.46 -4.20
CA ILE A 78 -3.61 -1.01 -5.14
C ILE A 78 -4.82 -1.94 -5.09
N VAL A 79 -5.99 -1.39 -5.38
CA VAL A 79 -7.24 -2.13 -5.59
C VAL A 79 -7.53 -2.16 -7.08
N VAL A 80 -7.92 -3.31 -7.61
CA VAL A 80 -8.15 -3.51 -9.04
C VAL A 80 -9.51 -4.16 -9.26
N LEU A 81 -10.33 -3.54 -10.11
CA LEU A 81 -11.60 -4.12 -10.57
C LEU A 81 -11.60 -4.15 -12.09
N ASN A 82 -11.86 -5.31 -12.69
CA ASN A 82 -11.88 -5.47 -14.15
C ASN A 82 -10.61 -4.93 -14.85
N ASN A 83 -9.43 -5.19 -14.27
CA ASN A 83 -8.12 -4.71 -14.74
C ASN A 83 -7.89 -3.19 -14.64
N GLU A 84 -8.81 -2.43 -14.03
CA GLU A 84 -8.66 -1.00 -13.77
C GLU A 84 -8.26 -0.74 -12.31
N VAL A 85 -7.29 0.15 -12.11
CA VAL A 85 -6.82 0.52 -10.76
C VAL A 85 -7.80 1.52 -10.14
N ILE A 86 -8.31 1.17 -8.96
CA ILE A 86 -9.13 2.05 -8.13
C ILE A 86 -8.22 2.72 -7.09
N GLY A 87 -8.01 4.03 -7.29
CA GLY A 87 -7.20 4.87 -6.42
C GLY A 87 -7.88 5.21 -5.09
N LYS A 88 -7.34 6.23 -4.42
CA LYS A 88 -7.96 6.82 -3.23
C LYS A 88 -9.09 7.77 -3.67
N PRO A 89 -10.21 7.82 -2.94
CA PRO A 89 -11.27 8.75 -3.27
C PRO A 89 -10.83 10.19 -2.98
N THR A 90 -11.30 11.11 -3.81
CA THR A 90 -11.02 12.54 -3.72
C THR A 90 -12.03 13.30 -2.87
N SER A 91 -13.17 12.68 -2.55
CA SER A 91 -14.24 13.23 -1.72
C SER A 91 -15.08 12.10 -1.10
N ASN A 92 -15.96 12.44 -0.15
CA ASN A 92 -16.92 11.47 0.40
C ASN A 92 -17.86 10.92 -0.69
N GLU A 93 -18.28 11.75 -1.64
CA GLU A 93 -19.12 11.31 -2.74
C GLU A 93 -18.38 10.31 -3.66
N ASP A 94 -17.11 10.58 -3.94
CA ASP A 94 -16.25 9.65 -4.68
C ASP A 94 -16.08 8.32 -3.93
N ALA A 95 -15.90 8.37 -2.60
CA ALA A 95 -15.85 7.17 -1.76
C ALA A 95 -17.14 6.34 -1.83
N LYS A 96 -18.32 6.99 -1.77
CA LYS A 96 -19.63 6.32 -1.91
C LYS A 96 -19.76 5.65 -3.27
N ASN A 97 -19.36 6.34 -4.34
CA ASN A 97 -19.36 5.80 -5.71
C ASN A 97 -18.41 4.60 -5.87
N MET A 98 -17.20 4.69 -5.34
CA MET A 98 -16.24 3.57 -5.34
C MET A 98 -16.82 2.34 -4.64
N LEU A 99 -17.40 2.51 -3.44
CA LEU A 99 -18.01 1.41 -2.69
C LEU A 99 -19.22 0.82 -3.42
N ALA A 100 -20.05 1.65 -4.06
CA ALA A 100 -21.17 1.19 -4.89
C ALA A 100 -20.69 0.36 -6.10
N ILE A 101 -19.57 0.76 -6.73
CA ILE A 101 -18.97 0.03 -7.84
C ILE A 101 -18.42 -1.33 -7.38
N LEU A 102 -17.81 -1.40 -6.19
CA LEU A 102 -17.26 -2.63 -5.60
C LEU A 102 -18.34 -3.56 -5.02
N SER A 103 -19.50 -3.01 -4.64
CA SER A 103 -20.61 -3.72 -4.01
C SER A 103 -21.02 -4.99 -4.77
N GLY A 104 -21.05 -6.13 -4.07
CA GLY A 104 -21.44 -7.43 -4.64
C GLY A 104 -20.46 -8.01 -5.66
N LYS A 105 -19.26 -7.45 -5.81
CA LYS A 105 -18.25 -7.91 -6.78
C LYS A 105 -17.04 -8.52 -6.10
N MET A 106 -16.30 -9.26 -6.91
CA MET A 106 -14.92 -9.64 -6.63
C MET A 106 -14.01 -8.55 -7.19
N HIS A 107 -13.01 -8.15 -6.40
CA HIS A 107 -11.90 -7.31 -6.84
C HIS A 107 -10.58 -7.86 -6.30
N GLU A 108 -9.50 -7.42 -6.91
CA GLU A 108 -8.15 -7.86 -6.56
C GLU A 108 -7.46 -6.76 -5.74
N VAL A 109 -6.78 -7.16 -4.67
CA VAL A 109 -5.90 -6.29 -3.88
C VAL A 109 -4.47 -6.76 -4.09
N ILE A 110 -3.65 -5.89 -4.68
CA ILE A 110 -2.26 -6.21 -5.00
C ILE A 110 -1.37 -5.38 -4.09
N THR A 111 -0.51 -6.04 -3.34
CA THR A 111 0.54 -5.38 -2.55
C THR A 111 1.91 -5.75 -3.10
N ALA A 112 2.70 -4.74 -3.44
CA ALA A 112 4.10 -4.89 -3.78
C ALA A 112 4.98 -4.41 -2.63
N VAL A 113 6.10 -5.11 -2.42
CA VAL A 113 7.11 -4.78 -1.41
C VAL A 113 8.46 -4.71 -2.09
N CYS A 114 9.21 -3.65 -1.80
CA CYS A 114 10.61 -3.52 -2.16
C CYS A 114 11.44 -3.47 -0.88
N ILE A 115 12.46 -4.33 -0.82
CA ILE A 115 13.44 -4.38 0.26
C ILE A 115 14.80 -4.08 -0.36
N GLN A 116 15.47 -3.05 0.14
CA GLN A 116 16.68 -2.55 -0.48
C GLN A 116 17.75 -2.20 0.55
N THR A 117 18.98 -2.61 0.25
CA THR A 117 20.22 -2.18 0.88
C THR A 117 21.08 -1.50 -0.19
N GLU A 118 22.24 -0.97 0.19
CA GLU A 118 23.22 -0.45 -0.77
C GLU A 118 23.63 -1.49 -1.84
N LYS A 119 23.67 -2.78 -1.47
CA LYS A 119 24.24 -3.85 -2.31
C LYS A 119 23.20 -4.71 -3.02
N GLN A 120 22.00 -4.80 -2.46
CA GLN A 120 20.98 -5.73 -2.92
C GLN A 120 19.60 -5.09 -2.88
N LYS A 121 18.80 -5.42 -3.90
CA LYS A 121 17.39 -5.07 -4.00
C LYS A 121 16.57 -6.33 -4.25
N LYS A 122 15.54 -6.55 -3.46
CA LYS A 122 14.54 -7.60 -3.65
C LYS A 122 13.17 -6.98 -3.75
N VAL A 123 12.45 -7.33 -4.81
CA VAL A 123 11.08 -6.86 -5.05
C VAL A 123 10.18 -8.05 -5.29
N PHE A 124 9.00 -8.01 -4.70
CA PHE A 124 7.97 -9.04 -4.88
C PHE A 124 6.58 -8.43 -4.69
N SER A 125 5.57 -9.12 -5.17
CA SER A 125 4.17 -8.75 -4.97
C SER A 125 3.35 -9.95 -4.54
N ASN A 126 2.22 -9.68 -3.92
CA ASN A 126 1.20 -10.66 -3.60
C ASN A 126 -0.17 -10.08 -3.99
N SER A 127 -1.03 -10.95 -4.49
CA SER A 127 -2.39 -10.63 -4.91
C SER A 127 -3.39 -11.41 -4.05
N THR A 128 -4.50 -10.75 -3.71
CA THR A 128 -5.58 -11.36 -2.95
C THR A 128 -6.92 -10.98 -3.57
N LEU A 129 -7.76 -11.98 -3.84
CA LEU A 129 -9.14 -11.77 -4.26
C LEU A 129 -10.02 -11.47 -3.05
N VAL A 130 -10.77 -10.37 -3.12
CA VAL A 130 -11.69 -9.92 -2.09
C VAL A 130 -13.10 -9.91 -2.67
N TYR A 131 -14.04 -10.51 -1.94
CA TYR A 131 -15.44 -10.60 -2.34
C TYR A 131 -16.29 -9.75 -1.40
N PHE A 132 -16.95 -8.74 -1.97
CA PHE A 132 -17.91 -7.95 -1.22
C PHE A 132 -19.29 -8.60 -1.26
N LYS A 133 -19.98 -8.58 -0.13
CA LYS A 133 -21.44 -8.73 -0.14
C LYS A 133 -22.05 -7.56 -0.91
N LYS A 134 -23.32 -7.69 -1.29
CA LYS A 134 -24.07 -6.52 -1.76
C LYS A 134 -24.27 -5.56 -0.59
N LEU A 135 -23.77 -4.36 -0.74
CA LEU A 135 -23.92 -3.24 0.18
C LEU A 135 -25.17 -2.43 -0.21
N SER A 136 -25.96 -2.06 0.78
CA SER A 136 -27.03 -1.08 0.64
C SER A 136 -26.49 0.36 0.64
N THR A 137 -27.29 1.31 0.15
CA THR A 137 -26.94 2.74 0.19
C THR A 137 -26.70 3.20 1.62
N ASP A 138 -27.57 2.83 2.56
CA ASP A 138 -27.46 3.22 3.97
C ASP A 138 -26.15 2.71 4.62
N GLU A 139 -25.72 1.48 4.29
CA GLU A 139 -24.44 0.94 4.76
C GLU A 139 -23.24 1.71 4.21
N ILE A 140 -23.28 2.08 2.92
CA ILE A 140 -22.23 2.85 2.28
C ILE A 140 -22.14 4.25 2.89
N GLU A 141 -23.28 4.93 3.03
CA GLU A 141 -23.35 6.27 3.63
C GLU A 141 -22.85 6.25 5.06
N TYR A 142 -23.38 5.35 5.88
CA TYR A 142 -22.94 5.18 7.27
C TYR A 142 -21.43 4.94 7.36
N TYR A 143 -20.88 4.05 6.51
CA TYR A 143 -19.46 3.74 6.53
C TYR A 143 -18.59 4.95 6.16
N VAL A 144 -18.93 5.65 5.08
CA VAL A 144 -18.15 6.81 4.62
C VAL A 144 -18.20 7.94 5.64
N ASP A 145 -19.38 8.23 6.18
CA ASP A 145 -19.58 9.35 7.11
C ASP A 145 -18.97 9.06 8.50
N THR A 146 -18.92 7.78 8.91
CA THR A 146 -18.37 7.39 10.22
C THR A 146 -16.86 7.16 10.21
N TYR A 147 -16.32 6.56 9.14
CA TYR A 147 -14.94 6.07 9.12
C TYR A 147 -14.01 6.80 8.14
N GLU A 148 -14.53 7.76 7.37
CA GLU A 148 -13.78 8.67 6.50
C GLU A 148 -12.66 7.96 5.71
N PRO A 149 -12.97 7.02 4.79
CA PRO A 149 -11.99 6.14 4.16
C PRO A 149 -11.15 6.83 3.06
N LEU A 150 -10.94 8.14 3.16
CA LEU A 150 -10.29 8.96 2.13
C LEU A 150 -8.81 8.64 1.91
N ASP A 151 -8.16 8.05 2.92
CA ASP A 151 -6.75 7.65 2.83
C ASP A 151 -6.55 6.25 2.22
N LYS A 152 -7.64 5.56 1.82
CA LYS A 152 -7.62 4.14 1.41
C LYS A 152 -7.98 3.98 -0.06
N ALA A 153 -7.13 3.26 -0.80
CA ALA A 153 -7.45 2.84 -2.16
C ALA A 153 -8.72 1.98 -2.16
N GLY A 154 -9.62 2.21 -3.11
CA GLY A 154 -10.93 1.55 -3.15
C GLY A 154 -11.93 2.01 -2.08
N ALA A 155 -11.59 3.05 -1.30
CA ALA A 155 -12.45 3.62 -0.27
C ALA A 155 -12.88 2.65 0.84
N TYR A 156 -12.11 1.61 1.14
CA TYR A 156 -12.38 0.71 2.26
C TYR A 156 -11.11 0.22 2.97
N GLY A 157 -11.28 -0.25 4.19
CA GLY A 157 -10.28 -0.99 4.96
C GLY A 157 -10.90 -2.27 5.54
N ILE A 158 -10.18 -3.38 5.46
CA ILE A 158 -10.60 -4.65 6.08
C ILE A 158 -10.44 -4.67 7.61
N GLN A 159 -9.58 -3.79 8.13
CA GLN A 159 -9.29 -3.63 9.57
C GLN A 159 -10.22 -2.61 10.20
#